data_AF-B0ZR85-F1
#
_entry.id   AF-B0ZR85-F1
#
_cell.length_a   1.000
_cell.length_b   1.000
_cell.length_c   1.000
_cell.angle_alpha   90.00
_cell.angle_beta   90.00
_cell.angle_gamma   90.00
#
_symmetry.space_group_name_H-M   'P 1'
#
loop_
_entity.id
_entity.type
_entity.pdbx_description
1 polymer ?
#
loop_
_entity_poly.entity_id
_entity_poly.type
_entity_poly.pdbx_seq_one_letter_code
_entity_poly.pdbx_strand_id
1 'polypeptide(L)'
;MATFFSFIRAMANIKAFVQTGQAGDGREKALLDHVLQTAERGNPQSVLQAIDSYGRRTSWLMNIGDDKGSFLDSALAKYNPRVALEIGTYCGYSAVRIASQMQRPKSMLLAVEMSPLNC
;
A
#
# COMPACT_ATOMS: atom_id res chain seq x y z
N MET A 1 -5.44 -12.73 16.90
CA MET A 1 -6.03 -13.92 16.25
C MET A 1 -6.60 -13.63 14.86
N ALA A 2 -7.38 -12.56 14.64
CA ALA A 2 -7.97 -12.25 13.33
C ALA A 2 -6.97 -12.10 12.16
N THR A 3 -5.87 -11.39 12.39
CA THR A 3 -4.80 -11.16 11.39
C THR A 3 -4.11 -12.45 10.95
N PHE A 4 -3.96 -13.42 11.85
CA PHE A 4 -3.34 -14.72 11.54
C PHE A 4 -4.24 -15.59 10.65
N PHE A 5 -5.54 -15.66 10.93
CA PHE A 5 -6.49 -16.36 10.06
C PHE A 5 -6.61 -15.68 8.68
N SER A 6 -6.60 -14.33 8.65
CA SER A 6 -6.56 -13.56 7.40
C SER A 6 -5.29 -13.85 6.59
N PHE A 7 -4.13 -13.97 7.25
CA PHE A 7 -2.88 -14.37 6.61
C PHE A 7 -2.97 -15.78 6.00
N ILE A 8 -3.45 -16.78 6.77
CA ILE A 8 -3.63 -18.15 6.26
C ILE A 8 -4.54 -18.15 5.03
N ARG A 9 -5.65 -17.41 5.06
CA ARG A 9 -6.59 -17.31 3.94
C ARG A 9 -5.97 -16.65 2.70
N ALA A 10 -5.12 -15.64 2.88
CA ALA A 10 -4.37 -15.06 1.77
C ALA A 10 -3.38 -16.06 1.17
N MET A 11 -2.63 -16.77 2.02
CA MET A 11 -1.64 -17.75 1.57
C MET A 11 -2.29 -18.96 0.88
N ALA A 12 -3.47 -19.39 1.34
CA ALA A 12 -4.25 -20.43 0.68
C ALA A 12 -4.68 -20.04 -0.75
N ASN A 13 -4.84 -18.74 -1.02
CA ASN A 13 -5.21 -18.19 -2.33
C ASN A 13 -4.04 -17.54 -3.09
N ILE A 14 -2.79 -17.89 -2.77
CA ILE A 14 -1.62 -17.24 -3.37
C ILE A 14 -1.58 -17.34 -4.91
N LYS A 15 -2.11 -18.44 -5.49
CA LYS A 15 -2.24 -18.58 -6.94
C LYS A 15 -3.18 -17.53 -7.54
N ALA A 16 -4.32 -17.28 -6.89
CA ALA A 16 -5.28 -16.27 -7.33
C ALA A 16 -4.67 -14.86 -7.19
N PHE A 17 -3.91 -14.61 -6.13
CA PHE A 17 -3.19 -13.35 -5.98
C PHE A 17 -2.16 -13.12 -7.09
N VAL A 18 -1.33 -14.11 -7.41
CA VAL A 18 -0.34 -13.99 -8.49
C VAL A 18 -1.00 -13.75 -9.85
N GLN A 19 -2.20 -14.29 -10.08
CA GLN A 19 -2.92 -14.14 -11.34
C GLN A 19 -3.75 -12.87 -11.45
N THR A 20 -4.32 -12.39 -10.34
CA THR A 20 -5.34 -11.33 -10.34
C THR A 20 -4.92 -10.08 -9.57
N GLY A 21 -3.83 -10.13 -8.81
CA GLY A 21 -3.43 -9.07 -7.87
C GLY A 21 -4.33 -8.93 -6.64
N GLN A 22 -5.31 -9.82 -6.43
CA GLN A 22 -6.26 -9.78 -5.31
C GLN A 22 -6.03 -10.92 -4.33
N ALA A 23 -6.17 -10.68 -3.03
CA ALA A 23 -6.31 -11.76 -2.06
C ALA A 23 -7.63 -12.55 -2.26
N GLY A 24 -8.63 -11.92 -2.88
CA GLY A 24 -9.87 -12.55 -3.32
C GLY A 24 -10.93 -12.70 -2.22
N ASP A 25 -10.71 -12.09 -1.05
CA ASP A 25 -11.65 -12.11 0.08
C ASP A 25 -12.28 -10.76 0.41
N GLY A 26 -12.08 -9.77 -0.46
CA GLY A 26 -12.65 -8.43 -0.33
C GLY A 26 -11.90 -7.52 0.64
N ARG A 27 -10.75 -7.96 1.20
CA ARG A 27 -9.98 -7.15 2.14
C ARG A 27 -9.50 -5.83 1.55
N GLU A 28 -9.22 -5.78 0.24
CA GLU A 28 -8.76 -4.62 -0.50
C GLU A 28 -9.82 -3.51 -0.48
N LYS A 29 -11.06 -3.87 -0.81
CA LYS A 29 -12.18 -2.92 -0.76
C LYS A 29 -12.50 -2.49 0.66
N ALA A 30 -12.50 -3.41 1.62
CA ALA A 30 -12.72 -3.09 3.02
C ALA A 30 -11.62 -2.17 3.59
N LEU A 31 -10.37 -2.30 3.12
CA LEU A 31 -9.29 -1.38 3.44
C LEU A 31 -9.58 0.01 2.89
N LEU A 32 -10.00 0.14 1.62
CA LEU A 32 -10.35 1.44 1.03
C LEU A 32 -11.47 2.11 1.83
N ASP A 33 -12.53 1.37 2.15
CA ASP A 33 -13.65 1.87 2.94
C ASP A 33 -13.17 2.36 4.33
N HIS A 34 -12.23 1.65 4.97
CA HIS A 34 -11.63 2.07 6.23
C HIS A 34 -10.81 3.37 6.11
N VAL A 35 -9.97 3.48 5.08
CA VAL A 35 -9.16 4.69 4.84
C VAL A 35 -10.05 5.89 4.58
N LEU A 36 -11.08 5.75 3.75
CA LEU A 36 -12.01 6.85 3.46
C LEU A 36 -12.78 7.34 4.69
N GLN A 37 -13.01 6.47 5.68
CA GLN A 37 -13.71 6.82 6.92
C GLN A 37 -12.79 7.42 7.99
N THR A 38 -11.50 7.09 7.98
CA THR A 38 -10.61 7.35 9.13
C THR A 38 -9.43 8.26 8.82
N ALA A 39 -9.01 8.35 7.55
CA ALA A 39 -7.90 9.18 7.13
C ALA A 39 -8.37 10.60 6.79
N GLU A 40 -7.50 11.58 7.05
CA GLU A 40 -7.71 12.96 6.66
C GLU A 40 -7.37 13.16 5.17
N ARG A 41 -8.33 13.73 4.42
CA ARG A 41 -8.14 14.04 3.00
C ARG A 41 -6.99 15.03 2.82
N GLY A 42 -6.04 14.68 1.96
CA GLY A 42 -4.86 15.52 1.67
C GLY A 42 -3.70 15.33 2.64
N ASN A 43 -3.81 14.39 3.60
CA ASN A 43 -2.76 14.07 4.56
C ASN A 43 -2.21 12.65 4.30
N PRO A 44 -1.08 12.51 3.57
CA PRO A 44 -0.49 11.20 3.29
C PRO A 44 -0.15 10.40 4.55
N GLN A 45 0.31 11.07 5.61
CA GLN A 45 0.67 10.41 6.86
C GLN A 45 -0.56 9.79 7.54
N SER A 46 -1.69 10.50 7.54
CA SER A 46 -2.96 9.96 8.06
C SER A 46 -3.43 8.74 7.27
N VAL A 47 -3.29 8.77 5.94
CA VAL A 47 -3.60 7.63 5.06
C VAL A 47 -2.73 6.41 5.40
N LEU A 48 -1.42 6.57 5.52
CA LEU A 48 -0.51 5.47 5.86
C LEU A 48 -0.83 4.88 7.25
N GLN A 49 -1.13 5.73 8.23
CA GLN A 49 -1.53 5.31 9.57
C GLN A 49 -2.84 4.52 9.56
N ALA A 50 -3.84 4.94 8.79
CA ALA A 50 -5.10 4.20 8.64
C ALA A 50 -4.87 2.81 8.04
N ILE A 51 -4.06 2.72 6.97
CA ILE A 51 -3.72 1.45 6.33
C ILE A 51 -2.95 0.53 7.31
N ASP A 52 -1.96 1.06 8.00
CA ASP A 52 -1.15 0.30 8.96
C ASP A 52 -1.97 -0.15 10.18
N SER A 53 -2.93 0.67 10.62
CA SER A 53 -3.89 0.30 11.69
C SER A 53 -4.76 -0.87 11.25
N TYR A 54 -5.34 -0.79 10.05
CA TYR A 54 -6.15 -1.87 9.47
C TYR A 54 -5.34 -3.16 9.31
N GLY A 55 -4.11 -3.04 8.80
CA GLY A 55 -3.17 -4.15 8.60
C GLY A 55 -2.85 -4.91 9.89
N ARG A 56 -2.70 -4.18 11.01
CA ARG A 56 -2.37 -4.78 12.31
C ARG A 56 -3.61 -5.35 13.02
N ARG A 57 -4.76 -4.66 12.93
CA ARG A 57 -5.94 -4.94 13.78
C ARG A 57 -7.01 -5.79 13.09
N THR A 58 -7.14 -5.70 11.78
CA THR A 58 -8.28 -6.26 11.04
C THR A 58 -7.86 -7.41 10.15
N SER A 59 -7.04 -7.12 9.13
CA SER A 59 -6.67 -8.09 8.11
C SER A 59 -5.23 -7.90 7.70
N TRP A 60 -4.50 -8.99 7.50
CA TRP A 60 -3.11 -8.91 7.05
C TRP A 60 -3.05 -8.36 5.61
N LEU A 61 -2.04 -7.52 5.34
CA LEU A 61 -1.82 -6.88 4.04
C LEU A 61 -0.40 -7.18 3.56
N MET A 62 -0.20 -7.15 2.24
CA MET A 62 1.13 -7.35 1.60
C MET A 62 1.98 -6.09 1.52
N ASN A 63 1.55 -5.01 2.16
CA ASN A 63 2.25 -3.73 2.12
C ASN A 63 3.66 -3.85 2.69
N ILE A 64 4.56 -2.96 2.27
CA ILE A 64 5.93 -2.94 2.78
C ILE A 64 5.99 -2.67 4.29
N GLY A 65 4.99 -1.99 4.85
CA GLY A 65 4.93 -1.61 6.27
C GLY A 65 5.91 -0.51 6.64
N ASP A 66 5.88 -0.12 7.91
CA ASP A 66 6.72 0.89 8.54
C ASP A 66 8.21 0.51 8.53
N ASP A 67 8.53 -0.71 8.95
CA ASP A 67 9.91 -1.19 9.10
C ASP A 67 10.68 -1.12 7.77
N LYS A 68 10.20 -1.82 6.73
CA LYS A 68 10.84 -1.79 5.40
C LYS A 68 10.69 -0.44 4.73
N GLY A 69 9.59 0.27 4.98
CA GLY A 69 9.37 1.58 4.41
C GLY A 69 10.36 2.64 4.88
N SER A 70 10.95 2.50 6.07
CA SER A 70 12.02 3.42 6.53
C SER A 70 13.27 3.39 5.63
N PHE A 71 13.60 2.22 5.05
CA PHE A 71 14.66 2.09 4.07
C PHE A 71 14.29 2.75 2.74
N LEU A 72 13.04 2.62 2.32
CA LEU A 72 12.52 3.31 1.14
C LEU A 72 12.58 4.83 1.31
N ASP A 73 12.13 5.36 2.45
CA ASP A 73 12.20 6.79 2.77
C ASP A 73 13.65 7.28 2.72
N SER A 74 14.57 6.52 3.32
CA SER A 74 16.00 6.83 3.33
C SER A 74 16.58 6.88 1.90
N ALA A 75 16.17 5.95 1.03
CA ALA A 75 16.58 5.94 -0.37
C ALA A 75 16.02 7.15 -1.13
N LEU A 76 14.74 7.47 -0.94
CA LEU A 76 14.09 8.63 -1.57
C LEU A 76 14.73 9.95 -1.13
N ALA A 77 15.03 10.10 0.16
CA ALA A 77 15.74 11.27 0.68
C ALA A 77 17.15 11.40 0.09
N LYS A 78 17.89 10.28 0.00
CA LYS A 78 19.26 10.26 -0.54
C LYS A 78 19.32 10.60 -2.03
N TYR A 79 18.46 9.99 -2.84
CA TYR A 79 18.54 10.12 -4.29
C TYR A 79 17.64 11.24 -4.86
N ASN A 80 16.61 11.63 -4.10
CA ASN A 80 15.64 12.67 -4.44
C ASN A 80 15.23 12.61 -5.93
N PRO A 81 14.58 11.52 -6.39
CA PRO A 81 14.35 11.29 -7.80
C PRO A 81 13.39 12.32 -8.40
N ARG A 82 13.60 12.67 -9.68
CA ARG A 82 12.60 13.44 -10.45
C ARG A 82 11.46 12.52 -10.94
N VAL A 83 11.78 11.28 -11.30
CA VAL A 83 10.80 10.29 -11.72
C VAL A 83 11.05 9.00 -10.96
N ALA A 84 10.01 8.42 -10.39
CA ALA A 84 10.02 7.09 -9.78
C ALA A 84 9.05 6.19 -10.55
N LEU A 85 9.41 4.91 -10.72
CA LEU A 85 8.53 3.88 -11.29
C LEU A 85 8.23 2.85 -10.20
N GLU A 86 6.96 2.59 -9.97
CA GLU A 86 6.46 1.52 -9.12
C GLU A 86 5.76 0.47 -9.97
N ILE A 87 6.08 -0.81 -9.74
CA ILE A 87 5.50 -1.96 -10.43
C ILE A 87 4.84 -2.84 -9.38
N GLY A 88 3.50 -2.92 -9.44
CA GLY A 88 2.66 -3.53 -8.41
C GLY A 88 2.38 -2.55 -7.29
N THR A 89 1.25 -1.85 -7.36
CA THR A 89 0.86 -0.85 -6.36
C THR A 89 0.02 -1.47 -5.25
N TYR A 90 -0.64 -2.60 -5.54
CA TYR A 90 -1.67 -3.17 -4.68
C TYR A 90 -2.63 -2.04 -4.24
N CYS A 91 -2.91 -1.86 -2.96
CA CYS A 91 -3.79 -0.80 -2.46
C CYS A 91 -3.11 0.59 -2.32
N GLY A 92 -1.97 0.84 -2.99
CA GLY A 92 -1.35 2.16 -3.10
C GLY A 92 -0.56 2.64 -1.87
N TYR A 93 -0.28 1.77 -0.89
CA TYR A 93 0.45 2.15 0.32
C TYR A 93 1.84 2.74 0.01
N SER A 94 2.64 2.01 -0.79
CA SER A 94 3.97 2.47 -1.19
C SER A 94 3.89 3.65 -2.14
N ALA A 95 2.89 3.72 -3.02
CA ALA A 95 2.65 4.88 -3.87
C ALA A 95 2.48 6.18 -3.08
N VAL A 96 1.60 6.16 -2.06
CA VAL A 96 1.38 7.30 -1.15
C VAL A 96 2.66 7.68 -0.45
N ARG A 97 3.38 6.69 0.09
CA ARG A 97 4.65 6.92 0.78
C ARG A 97 5.69 7.55 -0.15
N ILE A 98 5.91 6.99 -1.33
CA ILE A 98 6.87 7.48 -2.32
C ILE A 98 6.51 8.91 -2.73
N ALA A 99 5.27 9.14 -3.17
CA ALA A 99 4.84 10.45 -3.66
C ALA A 99 4.95 11.53 -2.57
N SER A 100 4.65 11.20 -1.30
CA SER A 100 4.77 12.15 -0.19
C SER A 100 6.22 12.59 0.12
N GLN A 101 7.21 11.77 -0.26
CA GLN A 101 8.62 12.02 0.00
C GLN A 101 9.36 12.62 -1.22
N MET A 102 8.73 12.65 -2.39
CA MET A 102 9.32 13.24 -3.60
C MET A 102 9.18 14.77 -3.57
N GLN A 103 10.24 15.45 -3.14
CA GLN A 103 10.22 16.90 -2.90
C GLN A 103 10.70 17.75 -4.10
N ARG A 104 11.18 17.13 -5.20
CA ARG A 104 11.65 17.94 -6.34
C ARG A 104 10.49 18.63 -7.04
N PRO A 105 10.64 19.89 -7.47
CA PRO A 105 9.67 20.51 -8.37
C PRO A 105 9.50 19.69 -9.65
N LYS A 106 8.23 19.43 -10.00
CA LYS A 106 7.84 18.59 -11.14
C LYS A 106 8.35 17.15 -11.01
N SER A 107 8.43 16.61 -9.79
CA SER A 107 8.63 15.18 -9.59
C SER A 107 7.35 14.41 -9.94
N MET A 108 7.53 13.16 -10.37
CA MET A 108 6.41 12.30 -10.76
C MET A 108 6.65 10.86 -10.34
N LEU A 109 5.62 10.23 -9.77
CA LEU A 109 5.56 8.78 -9.60
C LEU A 109 4.72 8.20 -10.74
N LEU A 110 5.30 7.27 -11.49
CA LEU A 110 4.60 6.41 -12.43
C LEU A 110 4.33 5.09 -11.74
N ALA A 111 3.07 4.72 -11.59
CA ALA A 111 2.67 3.54 -10.85
C ALA A 111 1.87 2.62 -11.78
N VAL A 112 2.28 1.35 -11.88
CA VAL A 112 1.68 0.35 -12.75
C VAL A 112 1.13 -0.78 -11.92
N GLU A 113 -0.16 -1.07 -12.09
CA GLU A 113 -0.86 -2.14 -11.40
C GLU A 113 -1.60 -3.00 -12.42
N MET A 114 -1.51 -4.32 -12.21
CA MET A 114 -2.11 -5.29 -13.11
C MET A 114 -3.62 -5.38 -12.89
N SER A 115 -4.06 -5.33 -11.64
CA SER A 115 -5.47 -5.45 -11.29
C SER A 115 -6.20 -4.11 -11.43
N PRO A 116 -7.25 -4.02 -12.26
CA PRO A 116 -8.09 -2.82 -12.29
C PRO A 116 -8.92 -2.64 -11.01
N LEU A 117 -8.91 -3.61 -10.09
CA LEU A 117 -9.64 -3.56 -8.82
C LEU A 117 -8.80 -3.03 -7.66
N ASN A 118 -7.49 -2.87 -7.87
CA ASN A 118 -6.56 -2.37 -6.86
C ASN A 118 -6.38 -0.84 -6.88
N CYS A 119 -7.09 -0.14 -7.78
CA CYS A 119 -6.95 1.28 -8.05
C CYS A 119 -8.32 1.98 -8.03
#